data_AF-A0A2W4JY68-F1
#
_entry.id   AF-A0A2W4JY68-F1
#
_cell.length_a   1.000
_cell.length_b   1.000
_cell.length_c   1.000
_cell.angle_alpha   90.00
_cell.angle_beta   90.00
_cell.angle_gamma   90.00
#
_symmetry.space_group_name_H-M   'P 1'
#
loop_
_entity.id
_entity.type
_entity.pdbx_description
1 polymer ?
#
loop_
_entity_poly.entity_id
_entity_poly.type
_entity_poly.pdbx_seq_one_letter_code
_entity_poly.pdbx_strand_id
1 'polypeptide(L)'
;LSGLRGEAITGPVSVKPNNNKFIMVVDGVEKIVEIEANSYNIGELKEALQDAIDKAFGAGKISVNVQNSSLVIAPAESYDKSVTIVLKESSPGLLSALGFSDGATYRQIDPSKSIAQLRANFANDPFGGNNDLTEFKFTVTANGVSKTFTFSVDESLNSILSKISADKDLNVSAYYDPITDKIVFKTRNTGASASISIVSEEGGGNLFGENGAFKISGSASGKNAVVVINGITMEKSSNTFTVNGITFALKKAMGEGESATLNVERDIDSVVETIKTFVELYNETIEYINSKLTEQRYRDYPPLTDEQKKEMTEDEIEKWEKMARSGLLRSDQLLISIRDRMRQILYTPVNGLPAEYDSLLDIGIKSGAYYEKGKLYLDEEKLREALNQDLEAVMKLFTNQGSDSTGSGVAVSLYDALKNGIKSITDKAGGGDFEVFDNSLLARRIREIDERIDTMEEKLREIEERYWKQFTQMEKYISAMNQQSLWLASQFGLYGSGS
;
A
#
# COMPACT_ATOMS: atom_id res chain seq x y z
N LEU A 1 35.90 -13.30 5.29
CA LEU A 1 35.22 -13.07 6.58
C LEU A 1 34.94 -14.41 7.21
N SER A 2 34.31 -15.28 6.47
CA SER A 2 34.51 -16.72 6.51
C SER A 2 35.88 -17.10 5.93
N GLY A 3 36.46 -18.19 6.42
CA GLY A 3 37.68 -18.81 5.94
C GLY A 3 37.98 -20.01 6.82
N LEU A 4 38.30 -21.15 6.23
CA LEU A 4 38.68 -22.30 7.01
C LEU A 4 40.04 -22.02 7.65
N ARG A 5 40.03 -21.77 8.95
CA ARG A 5 41.24 -21.43 9.72
C ARG A 5 41.77 -22.68 10.43
N GLY A 6 43.07 -22.90 10.30
CA GLY A 6 43.78 -23.90 11.08
C GLY A 6 44.24 -23.37 12.44
N GLU A 7 44.70 -24.26 13.30
CA GLU A 7 45.38 -23.95 14.55
C GLU A 7 46.67 -23.15 14.30
N ALA A 8 47.19 -22.50 15.34
CA ALA A 8 48.42 -21.71 15.24
C ALA A 8 49.64 -22.63 15.09
N ILE A 9 50.46 -22.36 14.07
CA ILE A 9 51.70 -23.08 13.78
C ILE A 9 52.86 -22.32 14.43
N THR A 10 53.50 -22.94 15.43
CA THR A 10 54.51 -22.30 16.29
C THR A 10 55.96 -22.62 15.90
N GLY A 11 56.18 -23.40 14.84
CA GLY A 11 57.49 -23.79 14.35
C GLY A 11 57.48 -24.26 12.89
N PRO A 12 58.63 -24.64 12.31
CA PRO A 12 58.70 -25.12 10.93
C PRO A 12 57.90 -26.43 10.76
N VAL A 13 57.19 -26.54 9.65
CA VAL A 13 56.38 -27.71 9.30
C VAL A 13 57.16 -28.59 8.33
N SER A 14 57.37 -29.85 8.70
CA SER A 14 58.07 -30.83 7.85
C SER A 14 57.08 -31.68 7.07
N VAL A 15 57.01 -31.47 5.75
CA VAL A 15 56.25 -32.30 4.81
C VAL A 15 57.15 -33.43 4.33
N LYS A 16 56.77 -34.68 4.60
CA LYS A 16 57.59 -35.87 4.28
C LYS A 16 57.18 -36.48 2.94
N PRO A 17 58.09 -37.09 2.16
CA PRO A 17 57.74 -37.71 0.87
C PRO A 17 56.66 -38.81 0.93
N ASN A 18 56.48 -39.43 2.10
CA ASN A 18 55.48 -40.47 2.35
C ASN A 18 54.18 -39.93 3.01
N ASN A 19 54.10 -38.62 3.27
CA ASN A 19 52.94 -37.94 3.86
C ASN A 19 52.88 -36.50 3.36
N ASN A 20 52.68 -36.33 2.05
CA ASN A 20 52.68 -35.03 1.36
C ASN A 20 51.39 -34.74 0.58
N LYS A 21 50.34 -35.53 0.81
CA LYS A 21 49.07 -35.47 0.09
C LYS A 21 47.91 -35.34 1.05
N PHE A 22 46.95 -34.51 0.70
CA PHE A 22 45.62 -34.51 1.31
C PHE A 22 44.56 -34.36 0.22
N ILE A 23 43.32 -34.67 0.56
CA ILE A 23 42.18 -34.54 -0.35
C ILE A 23 41.48 -33.22 -0.06
N MET A 24 41.23 -32.44 -1.10
CA MET A 24 40.38 -31.25 -1.03
C MET A 24 39.14 -31.50 -1.88
N VAL A 25 37.97 -31.25 -1.32
CA VAL A 25 36.69 -31.25 -2.04
C VAL A 25 36.22 -29.83 -2.19
N VAL A 26 36.02 -29.39 -3.43
CA VAL A 26 35.56 -28.03 -3.76
C VAL A 26 34.27 -28.16 -4.55
N ASP A 27 33.16 -27.75 -3.94
CA ASP A 27 31.81 -27.87 -4.53
C ASP A 27 31.48 -29.29 -5.05
N GLY A 28 31.81 -30.30 -4.23
CA GLY A 28 31.62 -31.72 -4.57
C GLY A 28 32.68 -32.32 -5.48
N VAL A 29 33.60 -31.52 -6.06
CA VAL A 29 34.72 -32.00 -6.87
C VAL A 29 35.90 -32.35 -5.97
N GLU A 30 36.23 -33.64 -5.89
CA GLU A 30 37.34 -34.16 -5.10
C GLU A 30 38.65 -34.17 -5.91
N LYS A 31 39.72 -33.57 -5.36
CA LYS A 31 41.08 -33.66 -5.93
C LYS A 31 42.12 -33.85 -4.83
N ILE A 32 43.21 -34.52 -5.20
CA ILE A 32 44.39 -34.65 -4.36
C ILE A 32 45.24 -33.39 -4.50
N VAL A 33 45.54 -32.76 -3.37
CA VAL A 33 46.50 -31.65 -3.27
C VAL A 33 47.80 -32.24 -2.75
N GLU A 34 48.86 -32.12 -3.56
CA GLU A 34 50.20 -32.62 -3.26
C GLU A 34 51.13 -31.44 -3.01
N ILE A 35 51.69 -31.37 -1.81
CA ILE A 35 52.69 -30.39 -1.42
C ILE A 35 54.07 -31.02 -1.65
N GLU A 36 55.05 -30.25 -2.10
CA GLU A 36 56.42 -30.76 -2.22
C GLU A 36 57.01 -31.12 -0.85
N ALA A 37 57.83 -32.16 -0.79
CA ALA A 37 58.43 -32.60 0.46
C ALA A 37 59.58 -31.67 0.85
N ASN A 38 59.39 -30.85 1.88
CA ASN A 38 60.41 -29.96 2.42
C ASN A 38 60.10 -29.57 3.89
N SER A 39 61.01 -28.86 4.53
CA SER A 39 60.74 -28.13 5.76
C SER A 39 60.39 -26.69 5.42
N TYR A 40 59.19 -26.25 5.79
CA TYR A 40 58.69 -24.92 5.47
C TYR A 40 58.53 -24.07 6.73
N ASN A 41 58.93 -22.79 6.67
CA ASN A 41 58.36 -21.79 7.57
C ASN A 41 56.93 -21.43 7.12
N ILE A 42 56.15 -20.72 7.95
CA ILE A 42 54.73 -20.47 7.64
C ILE A 42 54.49 -19.65 6.37
N GLY A 43 55.42 -18.76 6.00
CA GLY A 43 55.34 -17.98 4.76
C GLY A 43 55.55 -18.85 3.53
N GLU A 44 56.64 -19.64 3.55
CA GLU A 44 56.95 -20.60 2.49
C GLU A 44 55.86 -21.69 2.38
N LEU A 45 55.30 -22.12 3.51
CA LEU A 45 54.22 -23.10 3.56
C LEU A 45 52.94 -22.56 2.92
N LYS A 46 52.62 -21.29 3.15
CA LYS A 46 51.49 -20.62 2.49
C LYS A 46 51.66 -20.58 0.98
N GLU A 47 52.87 -20.29 0.49
CA GLU A 47 53.16 -20.28 -0.96
C GLU A 47 53.09 -21.70 -1.55
N ALA A 48 53.76 -22.66 -0.93
CA ALA A 48 53.74 -24.06 -1.37
C ALA A 48 52.33 -24.65 -1.38
N LEU A 49 51.50 -24.32 -0.39
CA LEU A 49 50.11 -24.75 -0.33
C LEU A 49 49.24 -24.06 -1.38
N GLN A 50 49.45 -22.76 -1.64
CA GLN A 50 48.75 -22.03 -2.70
C GLN A 50 49.06 -22.64 -4.07
N ASP A 51 50.33 -22.89 -4.38
CA ASP A 51 50.76 -23.49 -5.65
C ASP A 51 50.19 -24.90 -5.84
N ALA A 52 50.18 -25.71 -4.77
CA ALA A 52 49.60 -27.05 -4.80
C ALA A 52 48.08 -27.02 -5.08
N ILE A 53 47.37 -26.05 -4.47
CA ILE A 53 45.93 -25.87 -4.69
C ILE A 53 45.63 -25.33 -6.09
N ASP A 54 46.41 -24.36 -6.57
CA ASP A 54 46.25 -23.79 -7.91
C ASP A 54 46.55 -24.83 -9.00
N LYS A 55 47.52 -25.73 -8.78
CA LYS A 55 47.77 -26.88 -9.65
C LYS A 55 46.59 -27.87 -9.66
N ALA A 56 45.93 -28.07 -8.52
CA ALA A 56 44.79 -28.97 -8.42
C ALA A 56 43.52 -28.35 -9.03
N PHE A 57 43.15 -27.11 -8.69
CA PHE A 57 41.85 -26.52 -9.02
C PHE A 57 41.88 -25.41 -10.07
N GLY A 58 43.06 -24.90 -10.41
CA GLY A 58 43.28 -23.74 -11.27
C GLY A 58 43.47 -22.46 -10.44
N ALA A 59 44.34 -21.58 -10.93
CA ALA A 59 44.69 -20.33 -10.28
C ALA A 59 43.47 -19.40 -10.06
N GLY A 60 43.46 -18.68 -8.94
CA GLY A 60 42.48 -17.63 -8.65
C GLY A 60 41.10 -18.10 -8.19
N LYS A 61 40.95 -19.39 -7.86
CA LYS A 61 39.70 -19.94 -7.30
C LYS A 61 39.72 -20.02 -5.77
N ILE A 62 40.82 -20.49 -5.21
CA ILE A 62 41.03 -20.65 -3.77
C ILE A 62 42.26 -19.86 -3.37
N SER A 63 42.19 -19.23 -2.21
CA SER A 63 43.26 -18.43 -1.64
C SER A 63 43.71 -19.00 -0.30
N VAL A 64 45.02 -19.05 -0.10
CA VAL A 64 45.68 -19.41 1.14
C VAL A 64 46.33 -18.16 1.72
N ASN A 65 45.94 -17.82 2.94
CA ASN A 65 46.47 -16.67 3.66
C ASN A 65 47.03 -17.11 5.02
N VAL A 66 47.91 -16.27 5.58
CA VAL A 66 48.39 -16.43 6.96
C VAL A 66 47.73 -15.36 7.83
N GLN A 67 47.09 -15.75 8.93
CA GLN A 67 46.56 -14.83 9.94
C GLN A 67 46.90 -15.36 11.34
N ASN A 68 47.53 -14.53 12.18
CA ASN A 68 47.89 -14.89 13.56
C ASN A 68 48.60 -16.24 13.69
N SER A 69 49.61 -16.46 12.84
CA SER A 69 50.38 -17.73 12.74
C SER A 69 49.55 -18.96 12.36
N SER A 70 48.34 -18.80 11.81
CA SER A 70 47.51 -19.87 11.28
C SER A 70 47.37 -19.76 9.76
N LEU A 71 47.27 -20.90 9.07
CA LEU A 71 46.83 -20.94 7.68
C LEU A 71 45.30 -20.74 7.59
N VAL A 72 44.86 -20.00 6.59
CA VAL A 72 43.44 -19.74 6.30
C VAL A 72 43.18 -20.03 4.83
N ILE A 73 42.28 -20.97 4.56
CA ILE A 73 41.85 -21.35 3.21
C ILE A 73 40.45 -20.81 2.97
N ALA A 74 40.27 -20.05 1.89
CA ALA A 74 38.97 -19.50 1.51
C ALA A 74 38.87 -19.35 -0.01
N PRO A 75 37.66 -19.30 -0.60
CA PRO A 75 37.50 -18.88 -2.00
C PRO A 75 38.18 -17.53 -2.24
N ALA A 76 38.87 -17.38 -3.38
CA ALA A 76 39.55 -16.14 -3.76
C ALA A 76 38.54 -14.98 -3.91
N GLU A 77 38.97 -13.72 -3.74
CA GLU A 77 38.07 -12.55 -3.74
C GLU A 77 37.18 -12.42 -4.98
N SER A 78 37.70 -12.77 -6.15
CA SER A 78 37.01 -12.74 -7.44
C SER A 78 36.21 -14.01 -7.76
N TYR A 79 36.19 -15.00 -6.86
CA TYR A 79 35.54 -16.29 -7.08
C TYR A 79 34.26 -16.44 -6.24
N ASP A 80 33.38 -17.35 -6.66
CA ASP A 80 32.10 -17.61 -5.99
C ASP A 80 32.31 -18.01 -4.52
N LYS A 81 31.63 -17.29 -3.61
CA LYS A 81 31.73 -17.47 -2.17
C LYS A 81 30.82 -18.57 -1.63
N SER A 82 29.87 -19.05 -2.43
CA SER A 82 28.95 -20.13 -2.05
C SER A 82 29.59 -21.52 -2.05
N VAL A 83 30.81 -21.65 -2.60
CA VAL A 83 31.55 -22.90 -2.68
C VAL A 83 31.85 -23.49 -1.30
N THR A 84 31.60 -24.79 -1.14
CA THR A 84 32.06 -25.55 0.03
C THR A 84 33.48 -26.06 -0.22
N ILE A 85 34.38 -25.88 0.75
CA ILE A 85 35.72 -26.50 0.73
C ILE A 85 35.79 -27.49 1.89
N VAL A 86 36.08 -28.75 1.62
CA VAL A 86 36.30 -29.78 2.66
C VAL A 86 37.72 -30.31 2.53
N LEU A 87 38.46 -30.34 3.62
CA LEU A 87 39.76 -30.99 3.72
C LEU A 87 39.57 -32.39 4.31
N LYS A 88 40.12 -33.40 3.64
CA LYS A 88 40.13 -34.78 4.13
C LYS A 88 41.57 -35.30 4.14
N GLU A 89 41.93 -36.08 5.14
CA GLU A 89 43.24 -36.73 5.18
C GLU A 89 43.34 -37.77 4.04
N SER A 90 44.45 -37.75 3.30
CA SER A 90 44.82 -38.86 2.41
C SER A 90 45.73 -39.87 3.12
N SER A 91 46.41 -39.43 4.17
CA SER A 91 47.29 -40.21 5.06
C SER A 91 47.36 -39.52 6.43
N PRO A 92 47.49 -40.24 7.56
CA PRO A 92 47.41 -39.61 8.87
C PRO A 92 48.48 -38.53 9.11
N GLY A 93 48.06 -37.33 9.52
CA GLY A 93 48.89 -36.35 10.19
C GLY A 93 49.44 -35.20 9.35
N LEU A 94 49.10 -35.11 8.05
CA LEU A 94 49.49 -33.95 7.25
C LEU A 94 48.57 -32.76 7.54
N LEU A 95 47.24 -32.96 7.55
CA LEU A 95 46.32 -31.86 7.84
C LEU A 95 46.57 -31.28 9.22
N SER A 96 46.82 -32.13 10.23
CA SER A 96 47.15 -31.65 11.57
C SER A 96 48.46 -30.85 11.62
N ALA A 97 49.46 -31.22 10.83
CA ALA A 97 50.70 -30.45 10.71
C ALA A 97 50.49 -29.09 10.01
N LEU A 98 49.48 -28.99 9.14
CA LEU A 98 49.01 -27.74 8.53
C LEU A 98 48.04 -26.95 9.44
N GLY A 99 47.72 -27.48 10.63
CA GLY A 99 46.79 -26.89 11.59
C GLY A 99 45.31 -27.21 11.33
N PHE A 100 44.96 -28.08 10.39
CA PHE A 100 43.58 -28.44 10.08
C PHE A 100 43.21 -29.82 10.64
N SER A 101 41.94 -30.01 11.00
CA SER A 101 41.39 -31.33 11.34
C SER A 101 40.90 -32.07 10.09
N ASP A 102 40.81 -33.40 10.18
CA ASP A 102 40.14 -34.19 9.15
C ASP A 102 38.64 -33.83 9.08
N GLY A 103 38.13 -33.59 7.88
CA GLY A 103 36.78 -33.09 7.64
C GLY A 103 36.59 -31.58 7.84
N ALA A 104 37.67 -30.84 8.08
CA ALA A 104 37.65 -29.38 8.22
C ALA A 104 36.96 -28.73 7.00
N THR A 105 35.89 -27.96 7.26
CA THR A 105 34.97 -27.51 6.21
C THR A 105 34.80 -26.00 6.22
N TYR A 106 35.13 -25.33 5.11
CA TYR A 106 34.66 -23.99 4.80
C TYR A 106 33.25 -24.06 4.21
N ARG A 107 32.36 -23.22 4.74
CA ARG A 107 31.10 -22.86 4.09
C ARG A 107 30.84 -21.38 4.25
N GLN A 108 30.09 -20.85 3.30
CA GLN A 108 29.46 -19.55 3.41
C GLN A 108 28.71 -19.41 4.75
N ILE A 109 28.65 -18.19 5.29
CA ILE A 109 27.88 -17.91 6.50
C ILE A 109 26.39 -18.23 6.25
N ASP A 110 25.85 -19.11 7.08
CA ASP A 110 24.41 -19.38 7.13
C ASP A 110 23.81 -18.46 8.21
N PRO A 111 23.12 -17.38 7.83
CA PRO A 111 22.68 -16.39 8.79
C PRO A 111 21.50 -16.86 9.66
N SER A 112 20.92 -18.04 9.37
CA SER A 112 19.90 -18.66 10.22
C SER A 112 20.49 -19.32 11.47
N LYS A 113 21.79 -19.62 11.47
CA LYS A 113 22.49 -20.25 12.59
C LYS A 113 22.90 -19.24 13.65
N SER A 114 23.03 -19.74 14.89
CA SER A 114 23.51 -18.93 16.00
C SER A 114 24.98 -18.52 15.84
N ILE A 115 25.39 -17.42 16.47
CA ILE A 115 26.81 -17.02 16.48
C ILE A 115 27.68 -18.13 17.09
N ALA A 116 27.19 -18.83 18.12
CA ALA A 116 27.87 -20.00 18.70
C ALA A 116 28.07 -21.13 17.67
N GLN A 117 27.04 -21.45 16.87
CA GLN A 117 27.15 -22.46 15.81
C GLN A 117 28.05 -22.04 14.65
N LEU A 118 28.14 -20.73 14.39
CA LEU A 118 29.01 -20.15 13.36
C LEU A 118 30.45 -19.92 13.85
N ARG A 119 30.74 -20.10 15.14
CA ARG A 119 32.04 -19.80 15.75
C ARG A 119 33.24 -20.38 15.00
N ALA A 120 33.14 -21.65 14.59
CA ALA A 120 34.21 -22.35 13.87
C ALA A 120 34.41 -21.85 12.42
N ASN A 121 33.45 -21.11 11.87
CA ASN A 121 33.52 -20.59 10.50
C ASN A 121 34.25 -19.23 10.43
N PHE A 122 34.51 -18.60 11.58
CA PHE A 122 35.18 -17.31 11.63
C PHE A 122 36.69 -17.46 11.79
N ALA A 123 37.42 -16.64 11.05
CA ALA A 123 38.87 -16.56 11.19
C ALA A 123 39.28 -16.01 12.57
N ASN A 124 38.51 -15.10 13.17
CA ASN A 124 38.73 -14.64 14.54
C ASN A 124 37.56 -15.12 15.41
N ASP A 125 37.87 -15.60 16.62
CA ASP A 125 36.82 -16.07 17.53
C ASP A 125 35.85 -14.92 17.87
N PRO A 126 34.53 -15.04 17.56
CA PRO A 126 33.54 -14.02 17.86
C PRO A 126 33.36 -13.74 19.36
N PHE A 127 33.89 -14.61 20.25
CA PHE A 127 33.82 -14.43 21.70
C PHE A 127 35.18 -14.14 22.34
N GLY A 128 36.21 -13.87 21.54
CA GLY A 128 37.53 -13.45 22.04
C GLY A 128 38.25 -14.51 22.89
N GLY A 129 37.97 -15.79 22.66
CA GLY A 129 38.54 -16.91 23.42
C GLY A 129 37.75 -17.29 24.68
N ASN A 130 36.71 -16.55 25.04
CA ASN A 130 35.90 -16.86 26.22
C ASN A 130 34.86 -17.95 25.91
N ASN A 131 35.08 -19.15 26.44
CA ASN A 131 34.19 -20.29 26.26
C ASN A 131 32.94 -20.27 27.16
N ASP A 132 32.95 -19.46 28.22
CA ASP A 132 31.86 -19.36 29.20
C ASP A 132 30.92 -18.18 28.91
N LEU A 133 31.13 -17.48 27.80
CA LEU A 133 30.31 -16.33 27.42
C LEU A 133 28.90 -16.79 27.03
N THR A 134 27.88 -16.29 27.74
CA THR A 134 26.46 -16.58 27.44
C THR A 134 25.80 -15.44 26.66
N GLU A 135 26.29 -14.22 26.80
CA GLU A 135 25.80 -13.03 26.11
C GLU A 135 26.96 -12.16 25.61
N PHE A 136 26.77 -11.52 24.45
CA PHE A 136 27.70 -10.57 23.88
C PHE A 136 27.05 -9.21 23.67
N LYS A 137 27.87 -8.15 23.69
CA LYS A 137 27.42 -6.76 23.72
C LYS A 137 28.25 -5.88 22.79
N PHE A 138 27.56 -5.01 22.08
CA PHE A 138 28.19 -4.01 21.23
C PHE A 138 27.28 -2.80 21.08
N THR A 139 27.89 -1.64 20.89
CA THR A 139 27.20 -0.38 20.68
C THR A 139 27.20 -0.02 19.20
N VAL A 140 26.01 0.26 18.68
CA VAL A 140 25.81 0.88 17.37
C VAL A 140 25.52 2.35 17.61
N THR A 141 26.38 3.22 17.07
CA THR A 141 26.12 4.66 17.02
C THR A 141 25.81 5.03 15.58
N ALA A 142 24.62 5.55 15.32
CA ALA A 142 24.20 6.00 14.00
C ALA A 142 23.39 7.28 14.08
N ASN A 143 23.62 8.21 13.16
CA ASN A 143 22.87 9.47 13.05
C ASN A 143 22.82 10.29 14.36
N GLY A 144 23.88 10.21 15.19
CA GLY A 144 23.95 10.87 16.50
C GLY A 144 23.25 10.13 17.64
N VAL A 145 22.66 8.96 17.38
CA VAL A 145 22.02 8.09 18.39
C VAL A 145 22.93 6.90 18.68
N SER A 146 23.19 6.62 19.95
CA SER A 146 23.97 5.46 20.41
C SER A 146 23.07 4.48 21.15
N LYS A 147 23.11 3.20 20.76
CA LYS A 147 22.42 2.11 21.46
C LYS A 147 23.32 0.90 21.61
N THR A 148 23.37 0.38 22.83
CA THR A 148 24.04 -0.88 23.16
C THR A 148 23.05 -2.01 23.00
N PHE A 149 23.41 -3.01 22.21
CA PHE A 149 22.65 -4.24 22.08
C PHE A 149 23.31 -5.36 22.88
N THR A 150 22.47 -6.20 23.48
CA THR A 150 22.87 -7.42 24.17
C THR A 150 22.14 -8.59 23.52
N PHE A 151 22.87 -9.64 23.16
CA PHE A 151 22.32 -10.84 22.54
C PHE A 151 22.90 -12.08 23.20
N SER A 152 22.11 -13.15 23.23
CA SER A 152 22.61 -14.48 23.62
C SER A 152 23.53 -15.04 22.53
N VAL A 153 24.54 -15.82 22.91
CA VAL A 153 25.41 -16.56 21.97
C VAL A 153 24.63 -17.52 21.05
N ASP A 154 23.46 -17.96 21.50
CA ASP A 154 22.55 -18.84 20.75
C ASP A 154 21.63 -18.07 19.78
N GLU A 155 21.75 -16.75 19.70
CA GLU A 155 20.95 -15.95 18.78
C GLU A 155 21.48 -16.01 17.34
N SER A 156 20.56 -16.14 16.37
CA SER A 156 20.93 -16.21 14.96
C SER A 156 21.38 -14.86 14.40
N LEU A 157 22.30 -14.91 13.44
CA LEU A 157 22.79 -13.70 12.76
C LEU A 157 21.65 -12.89 12.14
N ASN A 158 20.66 -13.56 11.53
CA ASN A 158 19.46 -12.93 10.98
C ASN A 158 18.65 -12.21 12.07
N SER A 159 18.46 -12.83 13.23
CA SER A 159 17.73 -12.20 14.34
C SER A 159 18.43 -10.93 14.82
N ILE A 160 19.76 -10.98 14.98
CA ILE A 160 20.60 -9.85 15.38
C ILE A 160 20.48 -8.69 14.38
N LEU A 161 20.72 -8.97 13.09
CA LEU A 161 20.66 -7.96 12.02
C LEU A 161 19.25 -7.37 11.87
N SER A 162 18.21 -8.20 12.05
CA SER A 162 16.82 -7.76 12.00
C SER A 162 16.46 -6.86 13.18
N LYS A 163 16.88 -7.21 14.40
CA LYS A 163 16.66 -6.38 15.60
C LYS A 163 17.31 -5.01 15.48
N ILE A 164 18.52 -4.93 14.93
CA ILE A 164 19.18 -3.64 14.66
C ILE A 164 18.42 -2.87 13.56
N SER A 165 18.01 -3.54 12.49
CA SER A 165 17.27 -2.91 11.38
C SER A 165 15.88 -2.40 11.75
N ALA A 166 15.27 -3.02 12.77
CA ALA A 166 13.96 -2.68 13.30
C ALA A 166 13.99 -1.48 14.26
N ASP A 167 15.17 -1.10 14.74
CA ASP A 167 15.32 0.06 15.61
C ASP A 167 15.08 1.37 14.84
N LYS A 168 13.97 2.03 15.16
CA LYS A 168 13.54 3.25 14.47
C LYS A 168 14.41 4.46 14.79
N ASP A 169 15.03 4.50 15.98
CA ASP A 169 15.80 5.66 16.42
C ASP A 169 17.20 5.67 15.77
N LEU A 170 17.81 4.49 15.62
CA LEU A 170 19.07 4.36 14.88
C LEU A 170 18.90 4.63 13.38
N ASN A 171 17.76 4.23 12.82
CA ASN A 171 17.43 4.37 11.40
C ASN A 171 18.51 3.77 10.46
N VAL A 172 18.91 2.53 10.75
CA VAL A 172 19.93 1.76 10.02
C VAL A 172 19.29 0.54 9.34
N SER A 173 19.86 0.12 8.21
CA SER A 173 19.63 -1.19 7.60
C SER A 173 20.88 -2.04 7.81
N ALA A 174 20.69 -3.19 8.46
CA ALA A 174 21.70 -4.19 8.73
C ALA A 174 21.24 -5.52 8.10
N TYR A 175 22.06 -6.10 7.23
CA TYR A 175 21.72 -7.36 6.55
C TYR A 175 22.97 -8.13 6.15
N TYR A 176 22.79 -9.40 5.84
CA TYR A 176 23.83 -10.25 5.28
C TYR A 176 23.67 -10.30 3.76
N ASP A 177 24.74 -10.01 3.04
CA ASP A 177 24.83 -10.12 1.59
C ASP A 177 25.49 -11.46 1.21
N PRO A 178 24.72 -12.43 0.68
CA PRO A 178 25.25 -13.73 0.28
C PRO A 178 26.12 -13.66 -0.99
N ILE A 179 26.07 -12.59 -1.78
CA ILE A 179 26.93 -12.49 -2.97
C ILE A 179 28.36 -12.18 -2.54
N THR A 180 28.52 -11.25 -1.60
CA THR A 180 29.84 -10.82 -1.13
C THR A 180 30.31 -11.56 0.13
N ASP A 181 29.44 -12.38 0.76
CA ASP A 181 29.66 -13.02 2.07
C ASP A 181 30.08 -12.00 3.13
N LYS A 182 29.34 -10.89 3.16
CA LYS A 182 29.55 -9.76 4.07
C LYS A 182 28.27 -9.42 4.81
N ILE A 183 28.43 -8.98 6.04
CA ILE A 183 27.38 -8.23 6.72
C ILE A 183 27.53 -6.75 6.38
N VAL A 184 26.42 -6.11 6.08
CA VAL A 184 26.34 -4.72 5.64
C VAL A 184 25.51 -3.93 6.63
N PHE A 185 26.07 -2.82 7.10
CA PHE A 185 25.37 -1.82 7.89
C PHE A 185 25.34 -0.51 7.10
N LYS A 186 24.15 0.06 6.94
CA LYS A 186 23.92 1.28 6.15
C LYS A 186 22.93 2.20 6.83
N THR A 187 23.24 3.48 6.94
CA THR A 187 22.27 4.49 7.38
C THR A 187 21.15 4.64 6.34
N ARG A 188 19.91 4.81 6.80
CA ARG A 188 18.81 5.22 5.91
C ARG A 188 18.80 6.73 5.67
N ASN A 189 19.50 7.49 6.53
CA ASN A 189 19.77 8.92 6.30
C ASN A 189 20.90 9.11 5.28
N THR A 190 20.89 10.29 4.66
CA THR A 190 21.92 10.78 3.74
C THR A 190 22.49 12.10 4.27
N GLY A 191 23.58 12.58 3.66
CA GLY A 191 24.24 13.82 4.08
C GLY A 191 25.39 13.59 5.06
N ALA A 192 26.12 14.66 5.35
CA ALA A 192 27.32 14.65 6.19
C ALA A 192 27.05 14.24 7.65
N SER A 193 25.82 14.47 8.14
CA SER A 193 25.39 14.05 9.48
C SER A 193 24.98 12.57 9.55
N ALA A 194 24.76 11.91 8.41
CA ALA A 194 24.51 10.49 8.39
C ALA A 194 25.82 9.76 8.64
N SER A 195 25.96 9.15 9.82
CA SER A 195 27.13 8.40 10.19
C SER A 195 26.74 7.09 10.85
N ILE A 196 27.65 6.12 10.84
CA ILE A 196 27.50 4.86 11.54
C ILE A 196 28.86 4.37 12.06
N SER A 197 28.88 3.88 13.29
CA SER A 197 30.02 3.18 13.89
C SER A 197 29.52 2.05 14.77
N ILE A 198 30.29 0.96 14.81
CA ILE A 198 29.98 -0.21 15.63
C ILE A 198 31.21 -0.53 16.46
N VAL A 199 31.02 -0.65 17.77
CA VAL A 199 32.10 -0.89 18.73
C VAL A 199 31.68 -2.02 19.66
N SER A 200 32.53 -3.03 19.82
CA SER A 200 32.32 -4.07 20.83
C SER A 200 32.55 -3.49 22.23
N GLU A 201 31.67 -3.83 23.17
CA GLU A 201 31.81 -3.41 24.56
C GLU A 201 32.91 -4.21 25.27
N GLU A 202 33.50 -3.64 26.31
CA GLU A 202 34.47 -4.36 27.15
C GLU A 202 33.81 -5.61 27.77
N GLY A 203 34.45 -6.77 27.61
CA GLY A 203 33.88 -8.06 28.02
C GLY A 203 32.67 -8.53 27.19
N GLY A 204 32.27 -7.78 26.15
CA GLY A 204 31.10 -8.03 25.30
C GLY A 204 31.36 -8.96 24.12
N GLY A 205 32.45 -9.74 24.12
CA GLY A 205 32.86 -10.57 22.99
C GLY A 205 33.70 -9.82 21.95
N ASN A 206 33.87 -10.43 20.77
CA ASN A 206 34.78 -9.99 19.71
C ASN A 206 34.14 -10.14 18.31
N LEU A 207 32.84 -9.82 18.17
CA LEU A 207 32.19 -9.87 16.85
C LEU A 207 32.64 -8.74 15.92
N PHE A 208 32.83 -7.53 16.45
CA PHE A 208 33.18 -6.33 15.69
C PHE A 208 34.53 -5.75 16.17
N GLY A 209 35.09 -4.81 15.42
CA GLY A 209 36.45 -4.29 15.59
C GLY A 209 37.43 -4.86 14.58
N GLU A 210 38.64 -4.28 14.53
CA GLU A 210 39.67 -4.61 13.53
C GLU A 210 40.10 -6.08 13.63
N ASN A 211 40.16 -6.59 14.86
CA ASN A 211 40.45 -7.99 15.19
C ASN A 211 39.19 -8.82 15.48
N GLY A 212 38.00 -8.26 15.21
CA GLY A 212 36.72 -8.95 15.41
C GLY A 212 36.50 -10.07 14.37
N ALA A 213 35.52 -10.95 14.64
CA ALA A 213 35.08 -11.99 13.71
C ALA A 213 34.64 -11.41 12.36
N PHE A 214 33.90 -10.28 12.40
CA PHE A 214 33.42 -9.60 11.21
C PHE A 214 34.34 -8.50 10.68
N LYS A 215 35.44 -8.18 11.36
CA LYS A 215 36.43 -7.17 10.92
C LYS A 215 35.83 -5.80 10.52
N ILE A 216 34.64 -5.47 11.03
CA ILE A 216 34.03 -4.15 10.84
C ILE A 216 34.59 -3.26 11.94
N SER A 217 35.40 -2.29 11.54
CA SER A 217 36.00 -1.30 12.43
C SER A 217 35.79 0.11 11.88
N GLY A 218 35.87 1.10 12.78
CA GLY A 218 35.80 2.50 12.43
C GLY A 218 34.38 3.03 12.22
N SER A 219 34.28 4.15 11.49
CA SER A 219 33.03 4.83 11.18
C SER A 219 32.92 5.10 9.69
N ALA A 220 31.69 5.06 9.18
CA ALA A 220 31.36 5.51 7.83
C ALA A 220 30.45 6.73 7.92
N SER A 221 30.69 7.74 7.09
CA SER A 221 29.86 8.96 7.00
C SER A 221 29.39 9.23 5.57
N GLY A 222 28.19 9.77 5.48
CA GLY A 222 27.61 10.26 4.25
C GLY A 222 28.23 11.59 3.81
N LYS A 223 27.83 12.04 2.63
CA LYS A 223 28.23 13.34 2.07
C LYS A 223 26.98 14.13 1.68
N ASN A 224 27.03 15.44 1.88
CA ASN A 224 26.01 16.33 1.35
C ASN A 224 26.11 16.40 -0.17
N ALA A 225 24.97 16.57 -0.83
CA ALA A 225 24.91 17.02 -2.21
C ALA A 225 25.27 18.51 -2.26
N VAL A 226 26.05 18.90 -3.26
CA VAL A 226 26.40 20.29 -3.53
C VAL A 226 25.74 20.70 -4.84
N VAL A 227 24.97 21.79 -4.81
CA VAL A 227 24.26 22.32 -5.98
C VAL A 227 24.51 23.81 -6.10
N VAL A 228 24.54 24.31 -7.34
CA VAL A 228 24.62 25.74 -7.63
C VAL A 228 23.32 26.14 -8.32
N ILE A 229 22.52 26.98 -7.67
CA ILE A 229 21.26 27.51 -8.23
C ILE A 229 21.39 29.01 -8.33
N ASN A 230 21.25 29.57 -9.54
CA ASN A 230 21.40 31.00 -9.81
C ASN A 230 22.69 31.62 -9.26
N GLY A 231 23.81 30.86 -9.33
CA GLY A 231 25.11 31.29 -8.82
C GLY A 231 25.33 31.13 -7.31
N ILE A 232 24.31 30.65 -6.57
CA ILE A 232 24.41 30.40 -5.13
C ILE A 232 24.72 28.92 -4.90
N THR A 233 25.86 28.65 -4.30
CA THR A 233 26.24 27.30 -3.86
C THR A 233 25.47 26.93 -2.59
N MET A 234 24.85 25.76 -2.59
CA MET A 234 24.14 25.20 -1.46
C MET A 234 24.55 23.76 -1.22
N GLU A 235 24.61 23.40 0.06
CA GLU A 235 24.71 22.01 0.48
C GLU A 235 23.34 21.48 0.90
N LYS A 236 23.04 20.24 0.52
CA LYS A 236 21.81 19.54 0.88
C LYS A 236 22.14 18.17 1.43
N SER A 237 21.54 17.82 2.56
CA SER A 237 21.70 16.50 3.15
C SER A 237 21.06 15.39 2.33
N SER A 238 20.10 15.72 1.46
CA SER A 238 19.37 14.78 0.60
C SER A 238 19.49 15.17 -0.87
N ASN A 239 19.44 14.17 -1.75
CA ASN A 239 19.31 14.37 -3.19
C ASN A 239 17.92 14.89 -3.59
N THR A 240 16.94 14.82 -2.69
CA THR A 240 15.62 15.43 -2.87
C THR A 240 15.45 16.57 -1.88
N PHE A 241 15.22 17.78 -2.37
CA PHE A 241 15.08 18.97 -1.55
C PHE A 241 14.24 20.04 -2.25
N THR A 242 13.63 20.94 -1.47
CA THR A 242 12.81 22.04 -1.98
C THR A 242 13.50 23.38 -1.78
N VAL A 243 13.49 24.23 -2.80
CA VAL A 243 13.98 25.62 -2.75
C VAL A 243 13.01 26.49 -3.55
N ASN A 244 12.58 27.61 -2.98
CA ASN A 244 11.63 28.56 -3.61
C ASN A 244 10.36 27.89 -4.17
N GLY A 245 9.81 26.89 -3.45
CA GLY A 245 8.62 26.15 -3.88
C GLY A 245 8.87 25.08 -4.96
N ILE A 246 10.10 24.95 -5.47
CA ILE A 246 10.46 23.94 -6.47
C ILE A 246 11.16 22.77 -5.76
N THR A 247 10.65 21.56 -5.99
CA THR A 247 11.27 20.32 -5.48
C THR A 247 12.24 19.76 -6.52
N PHE A 248 13.51 19.73 -6.16
CA PHE A 248 14.57 19.13 -6.96
C PHE A 248 14.81 17.69 -6.53
N ALA A 249 15.04 16.81 -7.50
CA ALA A 249 15.43 15.42 -7.28
C ALA A 249 16.69 15.10 -8.11
N LEU A 250 17.86 15.20 -7.47
CA LEU A 250 19.16 14.97 -8.11
C LEU A 250 19.33 13.48 -8.47
N LYS A 251 19.69 13.20 -9.72
CA LYS A 251 19.89 11.84 -10.22
C LYS A 251 21.37 11.52 -10.49
N LYS A 252 22.10 12.48 -11.03
CA LYS A 252 23.50 12.36 -11.40
C LYS A 252 24.18 13.71 -11.23
N ALA A 253 25.45 13.70 -10.85
CA ALA A 253 26.28 14.90 -10.90
C ALA A 253 26.47 15.35 -12.35
N MET A 254 26.33 16.65 -12.59
CA MET A 254 26.66 17.27 -13.88
C MET A 254 28.18 17.31 -14.07
N GLY A 255 28.64 17.24 -15.31
CA GLY A 255 30.04 17.42 -15.67
C GLY A 255 30.53 18.83 -15.38
N GLU A 256 31.86 19.01 -15.39
CA GLU A 256 32.45 20.33 -15.21
C GLU A 256 32.03 21.28 -16.34
N GLY A 257 31.50 22.46 -15.99
CA GLY A 257 30.98 23.44 -16.95
C GLY A 257 29.58 23.15 -17.50
N GLU A 258 28.97 22.01 -17.16
CA GLU A 258 27.57 21.73 -17.54
C GLU A 258 26.60 22.52 -16.66
N SER A 259 25.53 23.02 -17.28
CA SER A 259 24.43 23.67 -16.57
C SER A 259 23.10 23.28 -17.20
N ALA A 260 22.05 23.29 -16.39
CA ALA A 260 20.68 23.08 -16.82
C ALA A 260 19.88 24.35 -16.58
N THR A 261 19.11 24.79 -17.57
CA THR A 261 18.16 25.90 -17.43
C THR A 261 16.78 25.32 -17.15
N LEU A 262 16.23 25.68 -15.99
CA LEU A 262 14.85 25.37 -15.65
C LEU A 262 13.99 26.61 -15.94
N ASN A 263 13.03 26.49 -16.84
CA ASN A 263 11.99 27.50 -17.02
C ASN A 263 10.73 27.07 -16.27
N VAL A 264 10.15 28.00 -15.50
CA VAL A 264 8.88 27.77 -14.80
C VAL A 264 7.82 28.58 -15.53
N GLU A 265 6.95 27.88 -16.24
CA GLU A 265 5.86 28.46 -17.01
C GLU A 265 4.51 28.14 -16.34
N ARG A 266 3.52 28.97 -16.66
CA ARG A 266 2.14 28.74 -16.23
C ARG A 266 1.56 27.61 -17.07
N ASP A 267 1.02 26.59 -16.42
CA ASP A 267 0.33 25.49 -17.09
C ASP A 267 -1.13 25.88 -17.36
N ILE A 268 -1.36 26.60 -18.46
CA ILE A 268 -2.69 27.04 -18.89
C ILE A 268 -3.51 25.84 -19.38
N ASP A 269 -2.88 24.83 -19.96
CA ASP A 269 -3.55 23.64 -20.50
C ASP A 269 -4.30 22.88 -19.41
N SER A 270 -3.65 22.64 -18.27
CA SER A 270 -4.29 21.99 -17.12
C SER A 270 -5.50 22.77 -16.58
N VAL A 271 -5.45 24.10 -16.60
CA VAL A 271 -6.56 24.95 -16.15
C VAL A 271 -7.72 24.89 -17.14
N VAL A 272 -7.45 24.96 -18.45
CA VAL A 272 -8.46 24.81 -19.50
C VAL A 272 -9.16 23.46 -19.39
N GLU A 273 -8.41 22.37 -19.22
CA GLU A 273 -8.97 21.03 -19.08
C GLU A 273 -9.86 20.92 -17.83
N THR A 274 -9.42 21.49 -16.70
CA THR A 274 -10.23 21.51 -15.46
C THR A 274 -11.55 22.26 -15.67
N ILE A 275 -11.52 23.42 -16.34
CA ILE A 275 -12.72 24.21 -16.63
C ILE A 275 -13.63 23.48 -17.64
N LYS A 276 -13.07 22.79 -18.61
CA LYS A 276 -13.81 21.95 -19.55
C LYS A 276 -14.55 20.82 -18.86
N THR A 277 -13.88 20.06 -17.99
CA THR A 277 -14.51 19.03 -17.17
C THR A 277 -15.63 19.60 -16.30
N PHE A 278 -15.43 20.79 -15.73
CA PHE A 278 -16.48 21.49 -14.98
C PHE A 278 -17.72 21.79 -15.85
N VAL A 279 -17.52 22.30 -17.07
CA VAL A 279 -18.62 22.59 -18.01
C VAL A 279 -19.35 21.30 -18.42
N GLU A 280 -18.63 20.21 -18.66
CA GLU A 280 -19.19 18.90 -18.99
C GLU A 280 -20.06 18.35 -17.84
N LEU A 281 -19.52 18.29 -16.62
CA LEU A 281 -20.26 17.82 -15.44
C LEU A 281 -21.49 18.67 -15.14
N TYR A 282 -21.39 19.99 -15.32
CA TYR A 282 -22.54 20.88 -15.22
C TYR A 282 -23.61 20.52 -16.25
N ASN A 283 -23.21 20.34 -17.51
CA ASN A 283 -24.12 20.00 -18.60
C ASN A 283 -24.82 18.66 -18.39
N GLU A 284 -24.08 17.63 -17.97
CA GLU A 284 -24.63 16.32 -17.62
C GLU A 284 -25.65 16.43 -16.48
N THR A 285 -25.34 17.20 -15.44
CA THR A 285 -26.23 17.41 -14.31
C THR A 285 -27.53 18.12 -14.74
N ILE A 286 -27.42 19.19 -15.52
CA ILE A 286 -28.58 19.93 -16.04
C ILE A 286 -29.42 19.06 -16.96
N GLU A 287 -28.79 18.27 -17.82
CA GLU A 287 -29.48 17.33 -18.70
C GLU A 287 -30.23 16.26 -17.90
N TYR A 288 -29.58 15.68 -16.89
CA TYR A 288 -30.21 14.70 -16.02
C TYR A 288 -31.43 15.26 -15.28
N ILE A 289 -31.29 16.42 -14.63
CA ILE A 289 -32.40 17.08 -13.92
C ILE A 289 -33.54 17.40 -14.90
N ASN A 290 -33.23 18.00 -16.06
CA ASN A 290 -34.24 18.34 -17.05
C ASN A 290 -34.94 17.10 -17.61
N SER A 291 -34.22 15.99 -17.81
CA SER A 291 -34.80 14.72 -18.28
C SER A 291 -35.88 14.24 -17.31
N LYS A 292 -35.61 14.26 -16.00
CA LYS A 292 -36.55 13.87 -14.94
C LYS A 292 -37.73 14.83 -14.81
N LEU A 293 -37.50 16.12 -14.98
CA LEU A 293 -38.56 17.14 -14.92
C LEU A 293 -39.54 17.07 -16.10
N THR A 294 -39.10 16.55 -17.26
CA THR A 294 -39.93 16.47 -18.48
C THR A 294 -40.31 15.05 -18.91
N GLU A 295 -39.96 14.04 -18.12
CA GLU A 295 -40.29 12.64 -18.40
C GLU A 295 -41.81 12.43 -18.53
N GLN A 296 -42.20 11.67 -19.56
CA GLN A 296 -43.61 11.31 -19.77
C GLN A 296 -44.06 10.37 -18.65
N ARG A 297 -45.23 10.65 -18.06
CA ARG A 297 -45.84 9.80 -17.04
C ARG A 297 -46.81 8.81 -17.67
N TYR A 298 -46.50 7.52 -17.59
CA TYR A 298 -47.39 6.45 -18.02
C TYR A 298 -48.36 6.09 -16.89
N ARG A 299 -49.61 6.54 -16.99
CA ARG A 299 -50.63 6.36 -15.93
C ARG A 299 -51.21 4.94 -15.89
N ASP A 300 -51.12 4.21 -16.99
CA ASP A 300 -51.72 2.88 -17.15
C ASP A 300 -50.89 1.77 -16.48
N TYR A 301 -49.73 2.11 -15.90
CA TYR A 301 -48.81 1.21 -15.22
C TYR A 301 -48.77 1.50 -13.72
N PRO A 302 -49.76 1.07 -12.92
CA PRO A 302 -49.69 1.16 -11.46
C PRO A 302 -48.60 0.25 -10.89
N PRO A 303 -48.14 0.47 -9.64
CA PRO A 303 -47.24 -0.46 -8.96
C PRO A 303 -47.84 -1.88 -8.89
N LEU A 304 -47.02 -2.90 -9.18
CA LEU A 304 -47.44 -4.30 -9.12
C LEU A 304 -47.62 -4.77 -7.68
N THR A 305 -48.66 -5.56 -7.42
CA THR A 305 -48.81 -6.30 -6.16
C THR A 305 -47.86 -7.51 -6.11
N ASP A 306 -47.59 -8.02 -4.91
CA ASP A 306 -46.74 -9.21 -4.75
C ASP A 306 -47.29 -10.45 -5.47
N GLU A 307 -48.61 -10.55 -5.58
CA GLU A 307 -49.29 -11.61 -6.32
C GLU A 307 -49.06 -11.46 -7.83
N GLN A 308 -49.21 -10.24 -8.37
CA GLN A 308 -48.94 -9.97 -9.79
C GLN A 308 -47.47 -10.22 -10.15
N LYS A 309 -46.53 -9.88 -9.25
CA LYS A 309 -45.10 -10.15 -9.46
C LYS A 309 -44.80 -11.65 -9.56
N LYS A 310 -45.49 -12.50 -8.79
CA LYS A 310 -45.30 -13.97 -8.86
C LYS A 310 -45.75 -14.58 -10.18
N GLU A 311 -46.63 -13.90 -10.91
CA GLU A 311 -47.18 -14.34 -12.19
C GLU A 311 -46.40 -13.82 -13.41
N MET A 312 -45.39 -12.97 -13.20
CA MET A 312 -44.62 -12.31 -14.26
C MET A 312 -43.15 -12.77 -14.25
N THR A 313 -42.48 -12.64 -15.39
CA THR A 313 -41.03 -12.85 -15.47
C THR A 313 -40.26 -11.63 -14.98
N GLU A 314 -39.01 -11.81 -14.53
CA GLU A 314 -38.16 -10.71 -14.02
C GLU A 314 -38.01 -9.55 -15.01
N ASP A 315 -37.78 -9.85 -16.30
CA ASP A 315 -37.67 -8.84 -17.37
C ASP A 315 -38.97 -8.04 -17.57
N GLU A 316 -40.13 -8.66 -17.37
CA GLU A 316 -41.43 -7.99 -17.46
C GLU A 316 -41.69 -7.12 -16.24
N ILE A 317 -41.31 -7.60 -15.04
CA ILE A 317 -41.36 -6.82 -13.80
C ILE A 317 -40.49 -5.56 -13.93
N GLU A 318 -39.24 -5.70 -14.40
CA GLU A 318 -38.33 -4.56 -14.56
C GLU A 318 -38.89 -3.51 -15.52
N LYS A 319 -39.39 -3.93 -16.69
CA LYS A 319 -40.01 -3.03 -17.67
C LYS A 319 -41.25 -2.36 -17.11
N TRP A 320 -42.10 -3.09 -16.40
CA TRP A 320 -43.30 -2.55 -15.78
C TRP A 320 -42.95 -1.54 -14.69
N GLU A 321 -42.03 -1.86 -13.79
CA GLU A 321 -41.58 -0.96 -12.74
C GLU A 321 -40.95 0.31 -13.31
N LYS A 322 -40.17 0.20 -14.39
CA LYS A 322 -39.62 1.36 -15.10
C LYS A 322 -40.73 2.28 -15.62
N MET A 323 -41.78 1.71 -16.21
CA MET A 323 -42.95 2.48 -16.68
C MET A 323 -43.75 3.07 -15.51
N ALA A 324 -43.93 2.32 -14.42
CA ALA A 324 -44.64 2.77 -13.23
C ALA A 324 -43.91 3.92 -12.51
N ARG A 325 -42.57 3.93 -12.54
CA ARG A 325 -41.73 5.00 -11.98
C ARG A 325 -41.54 6.21 -12.91
N SER A 326 -42.00 6.11 -14.17
CA SER A 326 -41.83 7.19 -15.14
C SER A 326 -42.55 8.47 -14.72
N GLY A 327 -41.87 9.61 -14.86
CA GLY A 327 -42.49 10.93 -14.64
C GLY A 327 -42.92 11.18 -13.20
N LEU A 328 -42.41 10.41 -12.22
CA LEU A 328 -42.64 10.67 -10.78
C LEU A 328 -42.10 12.03 -10.34
N LEU A 329 -40.99 12.46 -10.95
CA LEU A 329 -40.34 13.74 -10.69
C LEU A 329 -40.73 14.82 -11.71
N ARG A 330 -41.72 14.55 -12.56
CA ARG A 330 -42.20 15.50 -13.56
C ARG A 330 -42.72 16.75 -12.85
N SER A 331 -42.20 17.91 -13.25
CA SER A 331 -42.56 19.20 -12.64
C SER A 331 -42.31 19.26 -11.13
N ASP A 332 -41.35 18.49 -10.58
CA ASP A 332 -40.99 18.60 -9.17
C ASP A 332 -40.40 19.98 -8.86
N GLN A 333 -41.04 20.70 -7.92
CA GLN A 333 -40.71 22.08 -7.59
C GLN A 333 -39.31 22.23 -6.97
N LEU A 334 -38.83 21.22 -6.26
CA LEU A 334 -37.55 21.24 -5.59
C LEU A 334 -36.42 21.12 -6.63
N LEU A 335 -36.54 20.18 -7.57
CA LEU A 335 -35.60 20.06 -8.70
C LEU A 335 -35.62 21.29 -9.62
N ILE A 336 -36.79 21.88 -9.87
CA ILE A 336 -36.91 23.16 -10.60
C ILE A 336 -36.12 24.25 -9.88
N SER A 337 -36.29 24.39 -8.56
CA SER A 337 -35.61 25.42 -7.77
C SER A 337 -34.08 25.24 -7.75
N ILE A 338 -33.58 24.00 -7.64
CA ILE A 338 -32.14 23.71 -7.66
C ILE A 338 -31.56 24.08 -9.01
N ARG A 339 -32.18 23.62 -10.11
CA ARG A 339 -31.75 23.95 -11.47
C ARG A 339 -31.72 25.45 -11.71
N ASP A 340 -32.77 26.16 -11.31
CA ASP A 340 -32.87 27.60 -11.55
C ASP A 340 -31.86 28.39 -10.71
N ARG A 341 -31.56 27.94 -9.48
CA ARG A 341 -30.50 28.51 -8.66
C ARG A 341 -29.12 28.30 -9.27
N MET A 342 -28.82 27.10 -9.77
CA MET A 342 -27.57 26.81 -10.49
C MET A 342 -27.41 27.73 -11.70
N ARG A 343 -28.48 27.90 -12.50
CA ARG A 343 -28.46 28.80 -13.66
C ARG A 343 -28.25 30.26 -13.25
N GLN A 344 -28.89 30.73 -12.18
CA GLN A 344 -28.75 32.10 -11.70
C GLN A 344 -27.29 32.44 -11.35
N ILE A 345 -26.59 31.52 -10.68
CA ILE A 345 -25.19 31.71 -10.26
C ILE A 345 -24.28 31.99 -11.46
N LEU A 346 -24.50 31.30 -12.59
CA LEU A 346 -23.66 31.43 -13.78
C LEU A 346 -23.81 32.77 -14.51
N TYR A 347 -24.94 33.46 -14.35
CA TYR A 347 -25.17 34.78 -14.94
C TYR A 347 -24.92 35.94 -13.96
N THR A 348 -24.66 35.64 -12.69
CA THR A 348 -24.44 36.68 -11.68
C THR A 348 -22.97 37.10 -11.71
N PRO A 349 -22.65 38.37 -12.00
CA PRO A 349 -21.26 38.84 -11.94
C PRO A 349 -20.68 38.72 -10.53
N VAL A 350 -19.39 38.40 -10.44
CA VAL A 350 -18.67 38.28 -9.16
C VAL A 350 -18.06 39.63 -8.79
N ASN A 351 -18.56 40.24 -7.72
CA ASN A 351 -18.07 41.54 -7.25
C ASN A 351 -16.60 41.46 -6.80
N GLY A 352 -15.87 42.55 -7.04
CA GLY A 352 -14.45 42.67 -6.64
C GLY A 352 -13.44 42.24 -7.70
N LEU A 353 -13.92 41.93 -8.91
CA LEU A 353 -13.10 41.64 -10.09
C LEU A 353 -13.15 42.81 -11.10
N PRO A 354 -12.16 42.88 -12.02
CA PRO A 354 -12.24 43.76 -13.18
C PRO A 354 -13.50 43.46 -14.00
N ALA A 355 -14.12 44.48 -14.58
CA ALA A 355 -15.36 44.34 -15.35
C ALA A 355 -15.20 43.45 -16.60
N GLU A 356 -13.95 43.24 -17.04
CA GLU A 356 -13.60 42.38 -18.16
C GLU A 356 -13.43 40.90 -17.76
N TYR A 357 -13.52 40.56 -16.48
CA TYR A 357 -13.35 39.18 -15.96
C TYR A 357 -14.29 38.86 -14.79
N ASP A 358 -15.40 39.60 -14.64
CA ASP A 358 -16.35 39.39 -13.54
C ASP A 358 -17.46 38.38 -13.87
N SER A 359 -17.55 37.94 -15.14
CA SER A 359 -18.52 36.97 -15.63
C SER A 359 -17.89 35.79 -16.35
N LEU A 360 -18.57 34.64 -16.31
CA LEU A 360 -18.24 33.48 -17.14
C LEU A 360 -18.28 33.78 -18.64
N LEU A 361 -19.13 34.72 -19.05
CA LEU A 361 -19.24 35.13 -20.46
C LEU A 361 -17.94 35.76 -20.97
N ASP A 362 -17.23 36.49 -20.10
CA ASP A 362 -16.02 37.23 -20.46
C ASP A 362 -14.85 36.28 -20.71
N ILE A 363 -14.82 35.15 -20.01
CA ILE A 363 -13.82 34.10 -20.18
C ILE A 363 -14.23 33.03 -21.21
N GLY A 364 -15.26 33.28 -22.01
CA GLY A 364 -15.66 32.40 -23.11
C GLY A 364 -16.64 31.28 -22.75
N ILE A 365 -17.21 31.25 -21.55
CA ILE A 365 -18.23 30.27 -21.16
C ILE A 365 -19.62 30.88 -21.35
N LYS A 366 -20.34 30.39 -22.36
CA LYS A 366 -21.64 30.92 -22.77
C LYS A 366 -22.76 29.95 -22.47
N SER A 367 -23.93 30.47 -22.18
CA SER A 367 -25.14 29.63 -22.13
C SER A 367 -25.76 29.48 -23.51
N GLY A 368 -26.32 28.29 -23.75
CA GLY A 368 -27.06 27.94 -24.94
C GLY A 368 -28.37 28.69 -25.13
N ALA A 369 -29.09 28.31 -26.18
CA ALA A 369 -30.41 28.86 -26.44
C ALA A 369 -31.40 28.47 -25.33
N TYR A 370 -32.48 29.26 -25.17
CA TYR A 370 -33.46 29.05 -24.10
C TYR A 370 -34.04 27.61 -24.07
N TYR A 371 -34.23 26.99 -25.24
CA TYR A 371 -34.74 25.63 -25.38
C TYR A 371 -33.73 24.54 -24.95
N GLU A 372 -32.45 24.88 -24.81
CA GLU A 372 -31.38 23.99 -24.32
C GLU A 372 -31.31 23.97 -22.78
N LYS A 373 -32.27 24.63 -22.12
CA LYS A 373 -32.55 24.54 -20.69
C LYS A 373 -31.35 24.79 -19.78
N GLY A 374 -30.44 25.67 -20.23
CA GLY A 374 -29.32 26.15 -19.43
C GLY A 374 -27.98 25.46 -19.67
N LYS A 375 -27.81 24.65 -20.73
CA LYS A 375 -26.50 24.12 -21.11
C LYS A 375 -25.46 25.23 -21.35
N LEU A 376 -24.20 24.91 -21.09
CA LEU A 376 -23.02 25.75 -21.27
C LEU A 376 -22.17 25.29 -22.45
N TYR A 377 -21.54 26.24 -23.12
CA TYR A 377 -20.61 26.06 -24.22
C TYR A 377 -19.31 26.81 -23.89
N LEU A 378 -18.19 26.11 -24.06
CA LEU A 378 -16.86 26.66 -23.82
C LEU A 378 -16.21 27.08 -25.14
N ASP A 379 -15.77 28.32 -25.20
CA ASP A 379 -14.88 28.87 -26.22
C ASP A 379 -13.43 28.74 -25.69
N GLU A 380 -12.75 27.64 -26.05
CA GLU A 380 -11.40 27.34 -25.54
C GLU A 380 -10.38 28.41 -25.93
N GLU A 381 -10.51 29.05 -27.09
CA GLU A 381 -9.59 30.12 -27.53
C GLU A 381 -9.71 31.36 -26.65
N LYS A 382 -10.95 31.81 -26.37
CA LYS A 382 -11.18 32.95 -25.46
C LYS A 382 -10.77 32.66 -24.03
N LEU A 383 -11.01 31.44 -23.55
CA LEU A 383 -10.57 31.06 -22.21
C LEU A 383 -9.03 31.10 -22.10
N ARG A 384 -8.34 30.59 -23.12
CA ARG A 384 -6.87 30.65 -23.19
C ARG A 384 -6.36 32.08 -23.24
N GLU A 385 -7.01 32.97 -23.99
CA GLU A 385 -6.65 34.39 -24.04
C GLU A 385 -6.81 35.05 -22.66
N ALA A 386 -7.94 34.82 -21.99
CA ALA A 386 -8.19 35.34 -20.64
C ALA A 386 -7.17 34.83 -19.61
N LEU A 387 -6.84 33.54 -19.63
CA LEU A 387 -5.83 32.94 -18.74
C LEU A 387 -4.41 33.46 -18.98
N ASN A 388 -4.08 33.79 -20.24
CA ASN A 388 -2.80 34.41 -20.58
C ASN A 388 -2.71 35.87 -20.11
N GLN A 389 -3.80 36.62 -20.24
CA GLN A 389 -3.87 38.02 -19.85
C GLN A 389 -3.88 38.19 -18.32
N ASP A 390 -4.79 37.51 -17.62
CA ASP A 390 -4.92 37.58 -16.16
C ASP A 390 -5.40 36.27 -15.53
N LEU A 391 -4.46 35.36 -15.29
CA LEU A 391 -4.71 34.11 -14.57
C LEU A 391 -5.33 34.32 -13.18
N GLU A 392 -4.93 35.37 -12.47
CA GLU A 392 -5.36 35.60 -11.09
C GLU A 392 -6.83 36.02 -11.04
N ALA A 393 -7.26 36.88 -11.98
CA ALA A 393 -8.66 37.26 -12.12
C ALA A 393 -9.54 36.04 -12.46
N VAL A 394 -9.13 35.21 -13.42
CA VAL A 394 -9.88 33.99 -13.77
C VAL A 394 -9.93 33.02 -12.58
N MET A 395 -8.84 32.85 -11.84
CA MET A 395 -8.84 32.02 -10.63
C MET A 395 -9.84 32.53 -9.60
N LYS A 396 -9.81 33.83 -9.30
CA LYS A 396 -10.75 34.46 -8.36
C LYS A 396 -12.20 34.37 -8.84
N LEU A 397 -12.48 34.47 -10.14
CA LEU A 397 -13.83 34.29 -10.69
C LEU A 397 -14.46 32.97 -10.24
N PHE A 398 -13.68 31.88 -10.14
CA PHE A 398 -14.16 30.59 -9.65
C PHE A 398 -14.05 30.43 -8.13
N THR A 399 -12.95 30.88 -7.54
CA THR A 399 -12.56 30.49 -6.17
C THR A 399 -12.65 31.60 -5.13
N ASN A 400 -13.10 32.81 -5.49
CA ASN A 400 -13.16 33.91 -4.52
C ASN A 400 -14.04 33.53 -3.33
N GLN A 401 -13.53 33.79 -2.12
CA GLN A 401 -14.25 33.54 -0.88
C GLN A 401 -14.87 34.86 -0.42
N GLY A 402 -15.99 35.23 -1.03
CA GLY A 402 -16.81 36.33 -0.56
C GLY A 402 -17.59 35.94 0.69
N SER A 403 -17.93 36.94 1.52
CA SER A 403 -18.84 36.74 2.65
C SER A 403 -20.30 36.58 2.23
N ASP A 404 -20.66 37.01 1.00
CA ASP A 404 -22.03 37.05 0.48
C ASP A 404 -22.13 36.43 -0.92
N SER A 405 -23.34 36.01 -1.31
CA SER A 405 -23.63 35.31 -2.58
C SER A 405 -23.29 36.07 -3.87
N THR A 406 -22.95 37.35 -3.78
CA THR A 406 -22.54 38.20 -4.92
C THR A 406 -21.04 38.52 -4.92
N GLY A 407 -20.30 38.15 -3.87
CA GLY A 407 -18.84 38.27 -3.79
C GLY A 407 -18.12 36.92 -3.90
N SER A 408 -18.84 35.81 -3.70
CA SER A 408 -18.28 34.46 -3.83
C SER A 408 -18.10 34.05 -5.29
N GLY A 409 -16.99 33.37 -5.57
CA GLY A 409 -16.71 32.83 -6.89
C GLY A 409 -17.76 31.82 -7.34
N VAL A 410 -17.84 31.60 -8.65
CA VAL A 410 -18.86 30.75 -9.28
C VAL A 410 -18.84 29.33 -8.74
N ALA A 411 -17.67 28.72 -8.58
CA ALA A 411 -17.55 27.34 -8.10
C ALA A 411 -17.97 27.21 -6.63
N VAL A 412 -17.59 28.18 -5.80
CA VAL A 412 -18.00 28.24 -4.39
C VAL A 412 -19.51 28.38 -4.25
N SER A 413 -20.09 29.34 -4.98
CA SER A 413 -21.54 29.58 -4.99
C SER A 413 -22.33 28.37 -5.50
N LEU A 414 -21.82 27.69 -6.53
CA LEU A 414 -22.45 26.48 -7.07
C LEU A 414 -22.36 25.32 -6.08
N TYR A 415 -21.21 25.13 -5.43
CA TYR A 415 -21.03 24.12 -4.39
C TYR A 415 -22.05 24.32 -3.26
N ASP A 416 -22.20 25.54 -2.75
CA ASP A 416 -23.16 25.85 -1.68
C ASP A 416 -24.62 25.63 -2.13
N ALA A 417 -24.95 26.01 -3.37
CA ALA A 417 -26.29 25.78 -3.92
C ALA A 417 -26.60 24.29 -4.06
N LEU A 418 -25.65 23.48 -4.54
CA LEU A 418 -25.79 22.04 -4.66
C LEU A 418 -25.87 21.37 -3.30
N LYS A 419 -25.03 21.77 -2.33
CA LYS A 419 -25.08 21.27 -0.95
C LYS A 419 -26.44 21.53 -0.31
N ASN A 420 -26.98 22.75 -0.45
CA ASN A 420 -28.32 23.09 0.04
C ASN A 420 -29.43 22.35 -0.71
N GLY A 421 -29.27 22.14 -2.02
CA GLY A 421 -30.17 21.34 -2.84
C GLY A 421 -30.23 19.89 -2.37
N ILE A 422 -29.07 19.25 -2.22
CA ILE A 422 -28.93 17.89 -1.69
C ILE A 422 -29.55 17.79 -0.30
N LYS A 423 -29.23 18.72 0.60
CA LYS A 423 -29.86 18.77 1.93
C LYS A 423 -31.39 18.81 1.84
N SER A 424 -31.94 19.65 0.97
CA SER A 424 -33.39 19.77 0.79
C SER A 424 -34.01 18.49 0.20
N ILE A 425 -33.28 17.76 -0.66
CA ILE A 425 -33.67 16.44 -1.14
C ILE A 425 -33.69 15.44 0.03
N THR A 426 -32.62 15.41 0.83
CA THR A 426 -32.49 14.52 2.00
C THR A 426 -33.61 14.79 3.02
N ASP A 427 -33.91 16.04 3.33
CA ASP A 427 -34.99 16.40 4.26
C ASP A 427 -36.37 15.91 3.77
N LYS A 428 -36.58 15.87 2.45
CA LYS A 428 -37.83 15.41 1.83
C LYS A 428 -37.89 13.89 1.69
N ALA A 429 -36.82 13.26 1.22
CA ALA A 429 -36.81 11.87 0.74
C ALA A 429 -36.01 10.89 1.61
N GLY A 430 -35.25 11.37 2.59
CA GLY A 430 -34.38 10.54 3.43
C GLY A 430 -33.03 10.26 2.79
N GLY A 431 -32.18 9.48 3.49
CA GLY A 431 -30.91 8.97 2.94
C GLY A 431 -29.64 9.79 3.22
N GLY A 432 -29.58 10.53 4.34
CA GLY A 432 -28.31 11.09 4.83
C GLY A 432 -27.50 10.04 5.60
N ASP A 433 -26.18 10.01 5.43
CA ASP A 433 -25.25 9.04 6.05
C ASP A 433 -25.26 8.98 7.60
N PHE A 434 -26.00 9.86 8.27
CA PHE A 434 -25.89 10.07 9.73
C PHE A 434 -27.20 9.94 10.52
N GLU A 435 -28.32 9.55 9.91
CA GLU A 435 -29.58 9.39 10.65
C GLU A 435 -29.87 7.91 10.96
N VAL A 436 -29.86 7.55 12.26
CA VAL A 436 -30.25 6.22 12.76
C VAL A 436 -31.73 5.91 12.48
N PHE A 437 -32.56 6.95 12.33
CA PHE A 437 -33.98 6.85 12.00
C PHE A 437 -34.32 7.84 10.90
N ASP A 438 -34.90 7.37 9.79
CA ASP A 438 -35.38 8.21 8.70
C ASP A 438 -36.65 8.97 9.12
N ASN A 439 -36.46 10.26 9.45
CA ASN A 439 -37.54 11.18 9.80
C ASN A 439 -37.91 12.13 8.65
N SER A 440 -37.50 11.81 7.41
CA SER A 440 -37.87 12.58 6.24
C SER A 440 -39.38 12.66 6.03
N LEU A 441 -39.81 13.66 5.26
CA LEU A 441 -41.23 13.86 4.95
C LEU A 441 -41.86 12.60 4.32
N LEU A 442 -41.16 11.96 3.38
CA LEU A 442 -41.66 10.76 2.71
C LEU A 442 -41.67 9.56 3.67
N ALA A 443 -40.63 9.34 4.47
CA ALA A 443 -40.59 8.23 5.44
C ALA A 443 -41.72 8.33 6.48
N ARG A 444 -42.01 9.54 6.97
CA ARG A 444 -43.16 9.77 7.86
C ARG A 444 -44.49 9.45 7.19
N ARG A 445 -44.67 9.87 5.94
CA ARG A 445 -45.90 9.58 5.17
C ARG A 445 -46.06 8.09 4.88
N ILE A 446 -44.96 7.38 4.62
CA ILE A 446 -44.98 5.92 4.44
C ILE A 446 -45.48 5.26 5.72
N ARG A 447 -44.89 5.61 6.88
CA ARG A 447 -45.35 5.10 8.20
C ARG A 447 -46.84 5.38 8.46
N GLU A 448 -47.30 6.59 8.18
CA GLU A 448 -48.73 6.96 8.31
C GLU A 448 -49.64 6.14 7.36
N ILE A 449 -49.15 5.77 6.17
CA ILE A 449 -49.87 4.90 5.24
C ILE A 449 -49.88 3.46 5.75
N ASP A 450 -48.75 2.94 6.23
CA ASP A 450 -48.64 1.58 6.76
C ASP A 450 -49.58 1.37 7.96
N GLU A 451 -49.61 2.31 8.92
CA GLU A 451 -50.56 2.25 10.04
C GLU A 451 -52.03 2.22 9.59
N ARG A 452 -52.34 2.93 8.49
CA ARG A 452 -53.69 2.91 7.90
C ARG A 452 -53.98 1.59 7.19
N ILE A 453 -52.99 1.00 6.53
CA ILE A 453 -53.10 -0.33 5.90
C ILE A 453 -53.39 -1.36 6.99
N ASP A 454 -52.59 -1.40 8.06
CA ASP A 454 -52.79 -2.32 9.19
C ASP A 454 -54.20 -2.20 9.79
N THR A 455 -54.68 -0.97 9.98
CA THR A 455 -56.04 -0.72 10.49
C THR A 455 -57.12 -1.22 9.54
N MET A 456 -56.91 -1.13 8.22
CA MET A 456 -57.85 -1.63 7.23
C MET A 456 -57.83 -3.14 7.12
N GLU A 457 -56.64 -3.76 7.19
CA GLU A 457 -56.49 -5.21 7.21
C GLU A 457 -57.17 -5.85 8.42
N GLU A 458 -57.06 -5.24 9.61
CA GLU A 458 -57.76 -5.73 10.80
C GLU A 458 -59.28 -5.66 10.63
N LYS A 459 -59.81 -4.56 10.06
CA LYS A 459 -61.23 -4.46 9.73
C LYS A 459 -61.69 -5.49 8.71
N LEU A 460 -60.87 -5.80 7.70
CA LEU A 460 -61.18 -6.84 6.72
C LEU A 460 -61.23 -8.22 7.39
N ARG A 461 -60.31 -8.52 8.31
CA ARG A 461 -60.34 -9.74 9.12
C ARG A 461 -61.60 -9.85 9.97
N GLU A 462 -62.03 -8.77 10.63
CA GLU A 462 -63.30 -8.75 11.38
C GLU A 462 -64.52 -9.00 10.48
N ILE A 463 -64.53 -8.40 9.28
CA ILE A 463 -65.61 -8.60 8.29
C ILE A 463 -65.63 -10.05 7.79
N GLU A 464 -64.47 -10.60 7.48
CA GLU A 464 -64.30 -12.01 7.10
C GLU A 464 -64.84 -12.93 8.20
N GLU A 465 -64.43 -12.74 9.46
CA GLU A 465 -64.90 -13.55 10.59
C GLU A 465 -66.43 -13.45 10.76
N ARG A 466 -67.00 -12.26 10.56
CA ARG A 466 -68.45 -12.06 10.59
C ARG A 466 -69.15 -12.83 9.47
N TYR A 467 -68.63 -12.81 8.25
CA TYR A 467 -69.20 -13.58 7.14
C TYR A 467 -69.07 -15.08 7.37
N TRP A 468 -67.94 -15.56 7.90
CA TRP A 468 -67.79 -16.95 8.34
C TRP A 468 -68.85 -17.35 9.37
N LYS A 469 -69.09 -16.54 10.41
CA LYS A 469 -70.14 -16.79 11.42
C LYS A 469 -71.54 -16.85 10.80
N GLN A 470 -71.86 -15.92 9.89
CA GLN A 470 -73.14 -15.93 9.18
C GLN A 470 -73.31 -17.17 8.30
N PHE A 471 -72.26 -17.57 7.59
CA PHE A 471 -72.24 -18.76 6.75
C PHE A 471 -72.44 -20.04 7.59
N THR A 472 -71.68 -20.21 8.69
CA THR A 472 -71.84 -21.35 9.60
C THR A 472 -73.23 -21.38 10.24
N GLN A 473 -73.80 -20.23 10.62
CA GLN A 473 -75.14 -20.17 11.19
C GLN A 473 -76.21 -20.54 10.14
N MET A 474 -76.04 -20.09 8.90
CA MET A 474 -76.88 -20.47 7.78
C MET A 474 -76.79 -21.97 7.49
N GLU A 475 -75.59 -22.58 7.50
CA GLU A 475 -75.43 -24.03 7.37
C GLU A 475 -76.14 -24.79 8.50
N LYS A 476 -76.04 -24.31 9.75
CA LYS A 476 -76.78 -24.90 10.88
C LYS A 476 -78.29 -24.79 10.69
N TYR A 477 -78.79 -23.64 10.23
CA TYR A 477 -80.21 -23.47 9.92
C TYR A 477 -80.67 -24.38 8.79
N ILE A 478 -79.90 -24.50 7.70
CA ILE A 478 -80.20 -25.42 6.60
C ILE A 478 -80.20 -26.87 7.10
N SER A 479 -79.22 -27.27 7.91
CA SER A 479 -79.18 -28.60 8.52
C SER A 479 -80.39 -28.86 9.42
N ALA A 480 -80.79 -27.89 10.24
CA ALA A 480 -81.97 -28.00 11.10
C ALA A 480 -83.27 -28.05 10.28
N MET A 481 -83.39 -27.25 9.21
CA MET A 481 -84.53 -27.29 8.29
C MET A 481 -84.59 -28.63 7.55
N ASN A 482 -83.46 -29.19 7.13
CA ASN A 482 -83.41 -30.53 6.53
C ASN A 482 -83.82 -31.61 7.53
N GLN A 483 -83.34 -31.54 8.78
CA GLN A 483 -83.78 -32.46 9.84
C GLN A 483 -85.27 -32.30 10.17
N GLN A 484 -85.81 -31.08 10.15
CA GLN A 484 -87.23 -30.81 10.37
C GLN A 484 -88.08 -31.27 9.18
N SER A 485 -87.60 -31.10 7.95
CA SER A 485 -88.22 -31.63 6.73
C SER A 485 -88.27 -33.16 6.77
N LEU A 486 -87.18 -33.82 7.18
CA LEU A 486 -87.13 -35.27 7.39
C LEU A 486 -88.05 -35.73 8.52
N TRP A 487 -88.12 -35.00 9.64
CA TRP A 487 -89.05 -35.30 10.74
C TRP A 487 -90.50 -35.17 10.27
N LEU A 488 -90.86 -34.09 9.58
CA LEU A 488 -92.21 -33.91 9.00
C LEU A 488 -92.53 -35.02 8.00
N ALA A 489 -91.59 -35.37 7.11
CA ALA A 489 -91.76 -36.48 6.17
C ALA A 489 -91.98 -37.82 6.90
N SER A 490 -91.26 -38.07 8.00
CA SER A 490 -91.44 -39.26 8.84
C SER A 490 -92.79 -39.29 9.57
N GLN A 491 -93.28 -38.13 10.01
CA GLN A 491 -94.58 -38.00 10.67
C GLN A 491 -95.75 -38.17 9.70
N PHE A 492 -95.63 -37.64 8.48
CA PHE A 492 -96.57 -37.90 7.39
C PHE A 492 -96.51 -39.37 6.92
N GLY A 493 -95.34 -40.01 6.98
CA GLY A 493 -95.20 -41.46 6.73
C GLY A 493 -95.88 -42.33 7.79
N LEU A 494 -95.84 -41.94 9.06
CA LEU A 494 -96.48 -42.64 10.18
C LEU A 494 -98.01 -42.47 10.20
N TYR A 495 -98.54 -41.31 9.81
CA TYR A 495 -99.99 -41.10 9.68
C TYR A 495 -100.58 -41.66 8.36
N GLY A 496 -99.74 -41.99 7.37
CA GLY A 496 -100.16 -42.60 6.10
C GLY A 496 -100.29 -44.13 6.12
N SER A 497 -99.93 -44.80 7.22
CA SER A 497 -99.91 -46.28 7.34
C SER A 497 -100.77 -46.82 8.48
N GLY A 498 -101.62 -46.00 9.09
CA GLY A 498 -102.52 -46.40 10.18
C GLY A 498 -103.97 -45.99 9.91
N SER A 499 -104.61 -46.65 8.95
CA SER A 499 -106.06 -46.89 8.91
C SER A 499 -106.27 -48.38 8.68
#